data_AF-A0A930SZN4-F1
#
_entry.id   AF-A0A930SZN4-F1
#
_cell.length_a   1.000
_cell.length_b   1.000
_cell.length_c   1.000
_cell.angle_alpha   90.00
_cell.angle_beta   90.00
_cell.angle_gamma   90.00
#
_symmetry.space_group_name_H-M   'P 1'
#
loop_
_entity.id
_entity.type
_entity.pdbx_description
1 polymer ?
#
loop_
_entity_poly.entity_id
_entity_poly.type
_entity_poly.pdbx_seq_one_letter_code
_entity_poly.pdbx_strand_id
1 'polypeptide(L)' 'MKYNINIKKRASKVLENLPNTDYQKVRDAIIELEKIPRPSGCLKLTGRDAYSLSML' A
#
# COMPACT_ATOMS: atom_id res chain seq x y z
N MET A 1 -8.25 -13.45 10.59
CA MET A 1 -7.15 -12.69 11.23
C MET A 1 -6.86 -11.50 10.34
N LYS A 2 -6.71 -10.29 10.90
CA LYS A 2 -6.41 -9.08 10.14
C LYS A 2 -5.09 -8.48 10.63
N TYR A 3 -4.30 -7.94 9.71
CA TYR A 3 -3.10 -7.20 10.02
C TYR A 3 -3.44 -5.75 10.32
N ASN A 4 -2.76 -5.17 11.31
CA ASN A 4 -2.88 -3.74 11.57
C ASN A 4 -2.02 -2.97 10.56
N ILE A 5 -2.61 -2.00 9.88
CA ILE A 5 -1.92 -1.16 8.91
C ILE A 5 -1.50 0.13 9.59
N ASN A 6 -0.19 0.38 9.62
CA ASN A 6 0.36 1.65 10.08
C ASN A 6 0.83 2.50 8.90
N ILE A 7 0.22 3.68 8.72
CA ILE A 7 0.55 4.60 7.64
C ILE A 7 1.47 5.69 8.19
N LYS A 8 2.66 5.84 7.58
CA LYS A 8 3.59 6.93 7.95
C LYS A 8 2.93 8.28 7.69
N LYS A 9 3.13 9.26 8.58
CA LYS A 9 2.62 10.64 8.43
C LYS A 9 2.89 11.25 7.05
N ARG A 10 4.10 11.02 6.49
CA ARG A 10 4.45 11.48 5.14
C ARG A 10 3.62 10.83 4.03
N ALA A 11 3.22 9.57 4.20
CA ALA A 11 2.37 8.87 3.25
C ALA A 11 0.93 9.37 3.32
N SER A 12 0.40 9.64 4.52
CA SER A 12 -0.93 10.28 4.68
C SER A 12 -1.04 11.57 3.88
N LYS A 13 -0.05 12.46 4.02
CA LYS A 13 -0.02 13.72 3.27
C LYS A 13 -0.02 13.52 1.75
N VAL A 14 0.62 12.46 1.26
CA VAL A 14 0.61 12.14 -0.18
C VAL A 14 -0.77 11.65 -0.59
N LEU A 15 -1.38 10.75 0.20
CA LEU A 15 -2.72 10.22 -0.06
C LEU A 15 -3.78 11.34 -0.13
N GLU A 16 -3.68 12.34 0.75
CA GLU A 16 -4.56 13.52 0.77
C GLU A 16 -4.52 14.35 -0.53
N ASN A 17 -3.41 14.31 -1.27
CA ASN A 17 -3.21 15.10 -2.48
C ASN A 17 -3.34 14.29 -3.78
N LEU A 18 -3.69 13.00 -3.71
CA LEU A 18 -3.86 12.17 -4.90
C LEU A 18 -5.13 12.55 -5.67
N PRO A 19 -5.12 12.47 -7.01
CA PRO A 19 -6.35 12.46 -7.80
C PRO A 19 -7.30 11.37 -7.31
N ASN A 20 -8.61 11.63 -7.33
CA ASN A 20 -9.61 10.72 -6.77
C ASN A 20 -9.51 9.28 -7.32
N THR A 21 -9.22 9.14 -8.62
CA THR A 21 -9.03 7.84 -9.28
C THR A 21 -7.84 7.06 -8.72
N ASP A 22 -6.73 7.74 -8.45
CA ASP A 22 -5.51 7.12 -7.93
C ASP A 22 -5.65 6.84 -6.44
N TYR A 23 -6.29 7.75 -5.70
CA TYR A 23 -6.62 7.56 -4.29
C TYR A 23 -7.46 6.29 -4.09
N GLN A 24 -8.50 6.05 -4.90
CA GLN A 24 -9.35 4.87 -4.79
C GLN A 24 -8.54 3.58 -5.00
N LYS A 25 -7.72 3.51 -6.05
CA LYS A 25 -6.85 2.35 -6.32
C LYS A 25 -5.92 2.07 -5.13
N VAL A 26 -5.26 3.12 -4.62
CA VAL A 26 -4.32 2.99 -3.51
C VAL A 26 -5.04 2.58 -2.22
N ARG A 27 -6.19 3.18 -1.91
CA ARG A 27 -7.04 2.83 -0.76
C ARG A 27 -7.43 1.35 -0.79
N ASP A 28 -7.93 0.88 -1.94
CA ASP A 28 -8.44 -0.47 -2.07
C ASP A 28 -7.32 -1.50 -1.87
N ALA A 29 -6.13 -1.23 -2.42
CA ALA A 29 -4.97 -2.05 -2.17
C ALA A 29 -4.49 -2.02 -0.71
N ILE A 30 -4.53 -0.87 -0.03
CA ILE A 30 -4.21 -0.77 1.40
C ILE A 30 -5.16 -1.66 2.22
N ILE A 31 -6.45 -1.67 1.87
CA ILE A 31 -7.46 -2.53 2.54
C ILE A 31 -7.16 -4.02 2.27
N GLU A 32 -6.74 -4.39 1.07
CA GLU A 32 -6.32 -5.75 0.72
C GLU A 32 -5.18 -6.25 1.63
N LEU A 33 -4.23 -5.36 1.97
CA LEU A 33 -3.10 -5.67 2.84
C LEU A 33 -3.50 -6.07 4.26
N GLU A 34 -4.67 -5.65 4.75
CA GLU A 34 -5.20 -6.12 6.04
C GLU A 34 -5.43 -7.63 6.05
N LYS A 35 -5.73 -8.21 4.89
CA LYS A 35 -6.06 -9.64 4.74
C LYS A 35 -4.84 -10.44 4.29
N ILE A 36 -4.16 -9.93 3.27
CA ILE A 36 -3.02 -10.59 2.62
C ILE A 36 -1.86 -9.59 2.61
N PRO A 37 -0.88 -9.67 3.53
CA PRO A 37 0.20 -8.67 3.64
C PRO A 37 1.12 -8.58 2.42
N ARG A 38 1.13 -9.64 1.59
CA ARG A 38 1.95 -9.76 0.38
C ARG A 38 1.09 -10.31 -0.75
N PRO A 39 0.17 -9.51 -1.29
CA PRO A 39 -0.69 -9.94 -2.40
C PRO A 39 0.14 -10.09 -3.68
N SER A 40 -0.48 -10.62 -4.73
CA SER A 40 0.14 -10.68 -6.05
C SER A 40 0.60 -9.30 -6.51
N GLY A 41 1.77 -9.21 -7.15
CA GLY A 41 2.38 -7.94 -7.55
C GLY A 41 3.25 -7.28 -6.48
N CYS A 42 3.43 -7.90 -5.31
CA CYS A 42 4.45 -7.48 -4.35
C CYS A 42 5.86 -7.88 -4.81
N LEU A 43 6.74 -6.89 -4.95
CA LEU A 43 8.15 -7.08 -5.30
C LEU A 43 9.05 -6.69 -4.14
N LYS A 44 9.98 -7.58 -3.77
CA LYS A 44 10.97 -7.30 -2.72
C LYS A 44 11.96 -6.26 -3.23
N LEU A 45 12.24 -5.24 -2.43
CA LEU A 45 13.18 -4.19 -2.78
C LEU A 45 14.61 -4.64 -2.48
N THR A 46 15.53 -4.37 -3.40
CA THR A 46 16.94 -4.68 -3.23
C THR A 46 17.54 -3.82 -2.11
N GLY A 47 18.38 -4.43 -1.26
CA GLY A 47 19.14 -3.71 -0.22
C GLY A 47 18.36 -3.29 1.02
N ARG A 48 17.09 -3.68 1.16
CA ARG A 48 16.29 -3.44 2.38
C ARG A 48 15.18 -4.49 2.55
N ASP A 49 14.77 -4.73 3.79
CA ASP A 49 13.60 -5.56 4.07
C ASP A 49 12.31 -4.76 3.90
N ALA A 50 11.97 -4.49 2.65
CA ALA A 50 10.76 -3.78 2.26
C ALA A 50 10.26 -4.27 0.90
N TYR A 51 8.99 -4.02 0.62
CA TYR A 51 8.31 -4.44 -0.61
C TYR A 51 7.65 -3.24 -1.28
N SER A 52 7.60 -3.23 -2.60
CA SER A 52 6.67 -2.39 -3.37
C SER A 52 5.47 -3.23 -3.80
N LEU A 53 4.32 -2.58 -3.94
CA LEU A 53 3.14 -3.17 -4.54
C LEU A 53 2.83 -2.39 -5.82
N SER A 54 2.85 -3.07 -6.96
CA SER A 54 2.42 -2.50 -8.23
C SER A 54 1.01 -3.00 -8.53
N MET A 55 0.08 -2.06 -8.71
CA MET A 55 -1.26 -2.35 -9.19
C MET A 55 -1.18 -2.24 -10.72
N LEU A 56 -0.96 -3.37 -11.39
CA LEU A 56 -1.08 -3.49 -12.85
C LEU A 56 -2.55 -3.54 -13.25
#